data_AF-A0A0Q5P7U5-F1
#
_entry.id   AF-A0A0Q5P7U5-F1
#
_cell.length_a   1.000
_cell.length_b   1.000
_cell.length_c   1.000
_cell.angle_alpha   90.00
_cell.angle_beta   90.00
_cell.angle_gamma   90.00
#
_symmetry.space_group_name_H-M   'P 1'
#
loop_
_entity.id
_entity.type
_entity.pdbx_description
1 polymer ?
#
loop_
_entity_poly.entity_id
_entity_poly.type
_entity_poly.pdbx_seq_one_letter_code
_entity_poly.pdbx_strand_id
1 'polypeptide(L)'
;MATDPRATAFGLAQRRSWVFSAWWYPAVLAISGAVHAGLALVLGQSPELGLFMAILGAVFASLGWVVTVWPRFTRKAPKPASDIPRVEQGIRITPGMIRTFLIAGALGIAALVLFTPKGGWPETLPILGMLMTLPLGVAAGLAYTRRLMTNSAELYARWLERR
;
A
#
# COMPACT_ATOMS: atom_id res chain seq x y z
N MET A 1 -25.44 14.33 -21.15
CA MET A 1 -24.27 14.87 -20.42
C MET A 1 -23.04 14.55 -21.23
N ALA A 2 -22.24 15.55 -21.62
CA ALA A 2 -20.95 15.31 -22.25
C ALA A 2 -20.07 14.53 -21.27
N THR A 3 -19.70 13.30 -21.61
CA THR A 3 -18.71 12.52 -20.86
C THR A 3 -17.38 13.24 -20.98
N ASP A 4 -16.85 13.79 -19.87
CA ASP A 4 -15.52 14.38 -19.83
C ASP A 4 -14.52 13.37 -20.42
N PRO A 5 -13.70 13.76 -21.42
CA PRO A 5 -12.76 12.85 -22.08
C PRO A 5 -11.77 12.19 -21.10
N ARG A 6 -11.55 12.80 -19.92
CA ARG A 6 -10.69 12.27 -18.85
C ARG A 6 -11.35 11.18 -18.02
N ALA A 7 -12.68 11.04 -18.07
CA ALA A 7 -13.42 10.08 -17.24
C ALA A 7 -12.95 8.63 -17.47
N THR A 8 -12.72 8.24 -18.73
CA THR A 8 -12.28 6.89 -19.10
C THR A 8 -10.83 6.64 -18.69
N ALA A 9 -9.97 7.66 -18.79
CA ALA A 9 -8.58 7.58 -18.35
C ALA A 9 -8.48 7.41 -16.83
N PHE A 10 -9.28 8.15 -16.05
CA PHE A 10 -9.38 7.95 -14.62
C PHE A 10 -9.98 6.59 -14.26
N GLY A 11 -10.97 6.09 -15.01
CA GLY A 11 -11.51 4.75 -14.84
C GLY A 11 -10.45 3.65 -14.99
N LEU A 12 -9.54 3.80 -15.96
CA LEU A 12 -8.40 2.87 -16.11
C LEU A 12 -7.45 2.95 -14.92
N ALA A 13 -7.09 4.16 -14.48
CA ALA A 13 -6.22 4.38 -13.34
C ALA A 13 -6.82 3.80 -12.05
N GLN A 14 -8.12 3.99 -11.82
CA GLN A 14 -8.89 3.41 -10.70
C GLN A 14 -8.89 1.88 -10.72
N ARG A 15 -9.10 1.27 -11.89
CA ARG A 15 -9.00 -0.19 -12.03
C ARG A 15 -7.60 -0.67 -11.63
N ARG A 16 -6.55 -0.02 -12.12
CA ARG A 16 -5.16 -0.37 -11.78
C ARG A 16 -4.83 -0.14 -10.31
N SER A 17 -5.33 0.93 -9.70
CA SER A 17 -5.10 1.19 -8.27
C SER A 17 -5.82 0.20 -7.37
N TRP A 18 -7.02 -0.24 -7.77
CA TRP A 18 -7.75 -1.31 -7.06
C TRP A 18 -7.01 -2.65 -7.17
N VAL A 19 -6.62 -3.01 -8.40
CA VAL A 19 -5.80 -4.22 -8.66
C VAL A 19 -4.54 -4.22 -7.81
N PHE A 20 -3.85 -3.08 -7.70
CA PHE A 20 -2.66 -2.93 -6.88
C PHE A 20 -2.97 -3.04 -5.38
N SER A 21 -3.92 -2.25 -4.88
CA SER A 21 -4.27 -2.19 -3.46
C SER A 21 -4.69 -3.54 -2.89
N ALA A 22 -5.38 -4.36 -3.69
CA ALA A 22 -5.91 -5.64 -3.26
C ALA A 22 -4.84 -6.62 -2.75
N TRP A 23 -3.63 -6.60 -3.32
CA TRP A 23 -2.52 -7.44 -2.85
C TRP A 23 -1.46 -6.66 -2.07
N TRP A 24 -1.30 -5.37 -2.34
CA TRP A 24 -0.24 -4.55 -1.73
C TRP A 24 -0.37 -4.43 -0.21
N TYR A 25 -1.54 -4.06 0.31
CA TYR A 25 -1.69 -3.86 1.76
C TYR A 25 -1.50 -5.16 2.57
N PRO A 26 -2.04 -6.32 2.12
CA PRO A 26 -1.65 -7.59 2.71
C PRO A 26 -0.16 -7.93 2.56
N ALA A 27 0.48 -7.57 1.44
CA ALA A 27 1.92 -7.77 1.26
C ALA A 27 2.74 -6.91 2.24
N VAL A 28 2.30 -5.70 2.56
CA VAL A 28 2.92 -4.87 3.61
C VAL A 28 2.85 -5.57 4.97
N LEU A 29 1.73 -6.23 5.30
CA LEU A 29 1.63 -7.06 6.50
C LEU A 29 2.63 -8.23 6.46
N ALA A 30 2.77 -8.89 5.32
CA ALA A 30 3.72 -9.98 5.14
C ALA A 30 5.18 -9.52 5.35
N ILE A 31 5.54 -8.37 4.77
CA ILE A 31 6.85 -7.72 4.93
C ILE A 31 7.08 -7.35 6.39
N SER A 32 6.06 -6.82 7.07
CA SER A 32 6.10 -6.48 8.48
C SER A 32 6.44 -7.70 9.35
N GLY A 33 5.76 -8.82 9.12
CA GLY A 33 6.06 -10.09 9.79
C GLY A 33 7.45 -10.63 9.48
N ALA A 34 7.89 -10.54 8.22
CA ALA A 34 9.22 -10.99 7.81
C ALA A 34 10.34 -10.15 8.46
N VAL A 35 10.17 -8.83 8.57
CA VAL A 35 11.09 -7.95 9.27
C VAL A 35 11.15 -8.30 10.75
N HIS A 36 9.99 -8.52 11.40
CA HIS A 36 9.95 -8.98 12.79
C HIS A 36 10.71 -10.30 12.96
N ALA A 37 10.38 -11.33 12.17
CA ALA A 37 11.00 -12.65 12.28
C ALA A 37 12.52 -12.60 12.05
N GLY A 38 12.97 -11.83 11.05
CA GLY A 38 14.40 -11.66 10.76
C GLY A 38 15.15 -11.00 11.93
N LEU A 39 14.59 -9.93 12.49
CA LEU A 39 15.19 -9.25 13.65
C LEU A 39 15.18 -10.15 14.89
N ALA A 40 14.08 -10.85 15.16
CA ALA A 40 13.97 -11.77 16.28
C ALA A 40 15.02 -12.90 16.19
N LEU A 41 15.21 -13.49 15.00
CA LEU A 41 16.23 -14.52 14.77
C LEU A 41 17.65 -14.01 15.04
N VAL A 42 17.99 -12.80 14.55
CA VAL A 42 19.31 -12.19 14.79
C VAL A 42 19.58 -11.96 16.28
N LEU A 43 18.52 -11.71 17.05
CA LEU A 43 18.59 -11.43 18.48
C LEU A 43 18.41 -12.67 19.37
N GLY A 44 18.28 -13.87 18.78
CA GLY A 44 18.06 -15.12 19.52
C GLY A 44 16.68 -15.23 20.18
N GLN A 45 15.71 -14.44 19.71
CA GLN A 45 14.33 -14.40 20.21
C GLN A 45 13.40 -15.30 19.38
N SER A 46 12.20 -15.56 19.89
CA SER A 46 11.20 -16.35 19.15
C SER A 46 10.69 -15.60 17.90
N PRO A 47 10.82 -16.19 16.69
CA PRO A 47 10.32 -15.58 15.46
C PRO A 47 8.84 -15.91 15.17
N GLU A 48 8.17 -16.69 16.02
CA GLU A 48 6.84 -17.27 15.76
C GLU A 48 5.79 -16.22 15.37
N LEU A 49 5.74 -15.10 16.11
CA LEU A 49 4.82 -14.00 15.82
C LEU A 49 5.08 -13.41 14.42
N GLY A 50 6.35 -13.13 14.10
CA GLY A 50 6.73 -12.59 12.80
C GLY A 50 6.41 -13.55 11.66
N LEU A 51 6.68 -14.84 11.85
CA LEU A 51 6.38 -15.88 10.86
C LEU A 51 4.87 -16.04 10.64
N PHE A 52 4.07 -16.06 11.71
CA PHE A 52 2.62 -16.10 11.62
C PHE A 52 2.08 -14.91 10.81
N MET A 53 2.54 -13.69 11.10
CA MET A 53 2.13 -12.49 10.37
C MET A 53 2.60 -12.50 8.91
N ALA A 54 3.81 -13.00 8.65
CA ALA A 54 4.35 -13.15 7.31
C ALA A 54 3.49 -14.08 6.46
N ILE A 55 3.14 -15.25 7.00
CA ILE A 55 2.29 -16.25 6.34
C ILE A 55 0.89 -15.68 6.11
N LEU A 56 0.27 -15.10 7.14
CA LEU A 56 -1.07 -14.54 7.04
C LEU A 56 -1.15 -13.43 5.98
N GLY A 57 -0.19 -12.51 5.99
CA GLY A 57 -0.08 -11.44 4.99
C GLY A 57 0.12 -12.00 3.58
N ALA A 58 0.97 -13.03 3.42
CA ALA A 58 1.21 -13.68 2.13
C ALA A 58 -0.03 -14.38 1.59
N VAL A 59 -0.80 -15.07 2.45
CA VAL A 59 -2.08 -15.71 2.08
C VAL A 59 -3.07 -14.65 1.61
N PHE A 60 -3.26 -13.57 2.37
CA PHE A 60 -4.17 -12.49 1.97
C PHE A 60 -3.68 -11.74 0.72
N ALA A 61 -2.38 -11.56 0.54
CA ALA A 61 -1.82 -10.95 -0.68
C ALA A 61 -2.10 -11.84 -1.90
N SER A 62 -1.94 -13.16 -1.74
CA SER A 62 -2.24 -14.14 -2.77
C SER A 62 -3.73 -14.16 -3.12
N LEU A 63 -4.61 -14.14 -2.11
CA LEU A 63 -6.06 -14.03 -2.32
C LEU A 63 -6.43 -12.72 -3.02
N GLY A 64 -5.88 -11.60 -2.57
CA GLY A 64 -6.02 -10.28 -3.20
C GLY A 64 -5.55 -10.28 -4.65
N TRP A 65 -4.46 -10.99 -4.96
CA TRP A 65 -4.01 -11.16 -6.33
C TRP A 65 -5.01 -11.99 -7.15
N VAL A 66 -5.46 -13.14 -6.63
CA VAL A 66 -6.41 -14.06 -7.28
C VAL A 66 -7.74 -13.37 -7.60
N VAL A 67 -8.34 -12.67 -6.64
CA VAL A 67 -9.63 -11.96 -6.87
C VAL A 67 -9.51 -10.83 -7.89
N THR A 68 -8.28 -10.37 -8.16
CA THR A 68 -7.99 -9.31 -9.14
C THR A 68 -7.45 -9.83 -10.47
N VAL A 69 -7.38 -11.15 -10.69
CA VAL A 69 -6.91 -11.77 -11.95
C VAL A 69 -7.72 -11.27 -13.15
N TRP A 70 -9.05 -11.34 -13.07
CA TRP A 70 -9.91 -10.93 -14.19
C TRP A 70 -9.66 -9.47 -14.64
N PRO A 71 -9.72 -8.46 -13.76
CA PRO A 71 -9.47 -7.08 -14.15
C PRO A 71 -8.01 -6.75 -14.48
N ARG A 72 -7.03 -7.61 -14.14
CA ARG A 72 -5.63 -7.48 -14.61
C ARG A 72 -5.51 -7.76 -16.10
N PHE A 73 -6.17 -8.80 -16.58
CA PHE A 73 -5.99 -9.32 -17.94
C PHE A 73 -7.13 -8.95 -18.90
N THR A 74 -8.20 -8.33 -18.40
CA THR A 74 -9.31 -7.90 -19.26
C THR A 74 -8.91 -6.80 -20.24
N ARG A 75 -9.32 -6.96 -21.51
CA ARG A 75 -9.28 -5.92 -22.55
C ARG A 75 -10.56 -5.09 -22.61
N LYS A 76 -11.54 -5.35 -21.73
CA LYS A 76 -12.77 -4.56 -21.66
C LYS A 76 -12.44 -3.11 -21.30
N ALA A 77 -13.16 -2.19 -21.95
CA ALA A 77 -13.05 -0.77 -21.66
C ALA A 77 -13.34 -0.50 -20.17
N PRO A 78 -12.55 0.36 -19.51
CA PRO A 78 -12.80 0.69 -18.11
C PRO A 78 -14.12 1.46 -17.97
N LYS A 79 -14.82 1.24 -16.86
CA LYS A 79 -15.98 2.07 -16.51
C LYS A 79 -15.48 3.51 -16.28
N PRO A 80 -16.07 4.53 -16.93
CA PRO A 80 -15.68 5.91 -16.71
C PRO A 80 -15.85 6.31 -15.24
N ALA A 81 -14.93 7.13 -14.74
CA ALA A 81 -15.06 7.70 -13.40
C ALA A 81 -16.34 8.56 -13.34
N SER A 82 -17.19 8.29 -12.35
CA SER A 82 -18.47 9.00 -12.16
C SER A 82 -18.32 10.35 -11.47
N ASP A 83 -17.21 10.57 -10.77
CA ASP A 83 -16.96 11.76 -9.95
C ASP A 83 -15.49 12.19 -10.11
N ILE A 84 -15.24 13.00 -11.14
CA ILE A 84 -13.91 13.54 -11.45
C ILE A 84 -13.44 14.52 -10.36
N PRO A 85 -14.27 15.46 -9.86
CA PRO A 85 -13.86 16.35 -8.78
C PRO A 85 -13.32 15.61 -7.55
N ARG A 86 -13.94 14.49 -7.17
CA ARG A 86 -13.46 13.66 -6.06
C ARG A 86 -12.12 13.01 -6.34
N VAL A 87 -11.87 12.55 -7.57
CA VAL A 87 -10.56 11.99 -7.96
C VAL A 87 -9.47 13.07 -7.90
N GLU A 88 -9.73 14.25 -8.45
CA GLU A 88 -8.81 15.40 -8.42
C GLU A 88 -8.52 15.86 -6.99
N GLN A 89 -9.55 15.91 -6.14
CA GLN A 89 -9.40 16.19 -4.71
C GLN A 89 -8.49 15.13 -4.05
N GLY A 90 -8.73 13.85 -4.33
CA GLY A 90 -7.90 12.74 -3.84
C GLY A 90 -6.43 12.92 -4.20
N ILE A 91 -6.13 13.25 -5.46
CA ILE A 91 -4.75 13.51 -5.93
C ILE A 91 -4.10 14.66 -5.14
N ARG A 92 -4.88 15.71 -4.84
CA ARG A 92 -4.41 16.92 -4.14
C ARG A 92 -4.12 16.67 -2.66
N ILE A 93 -4.96 15.90 -1.96
CA ILE A 93 -4.81 15.64 -0.52
C ILE A 93 -3.78 14.53 -0.22
N THR A 94 -3.53 13.62 -1.17
CA THR A 94 -2.66 12.45 -0.94
C THR A 94 -1.26 12.80 -0.42
N PRO A 95 -0.54 13.82 -0.93
CA PRO A 95 0.76 14.22 -0.36
C PRO A 95 0.67 14.62 1.12
N GLY A 96 -0.41 15.31 1.51
CA GLY A 96 -0.70 15.65 2.90
C GLY A 96 -0.95 14.39 3.74
N MET A 97 -1.77 13.46 3.25
CA MET A 97 -2.02 12.18 3.91
C MET A 97 -0.73 11.38 4.14
N ILE A 98 0.13 11.28 3.12
CA ILE A 98 1.43 10.60 3.21
C ILE A 98 2.28 11.21 4.33
N ARG A 99 2.41 12.55 4.35
CA ARG A 99 3.16 13.26 5.40
C ARG A 99 2.57 12.98 6.78
N THR A 100 1.25 13.06 6.94
CA THR A 100 0.58 12.78 8.21
C THR A 100 0.83 11.35 8.68
N PHE A 101 0.73 10.35 7.80
CA PHE A 101 1.00 8.95 8.16
C PHE A 101 2.45 8.74 8.58
N LEU A 102 3.41 9.33 7.86
CA LEU A 102 4.83 9.20 8.18
C LEU A 102 5.18 9.91 9.50
N ILE A 103 4.66 11.12 9.72
CA ILE A 103 4.89 11.87 10.96
C ILE A 103 4.24 11.14 12.15
N ALA A 104 2.97 10.73 12.04
CA ALA A 104 2.28 10.01 13.09
C ALA A 104 2.96 8.68 13.41
N GLY A 105 3.41 7.94 12.39
CA GLY A 105 4.17 6.71 12.56
C GLY A 105 5.50 6.95 13.27
N ALA A 106 6.27 7.95 12.84
CA ALA A 106 7.54 8.32 13.46
C ALA A 106 7.36 8.75 14.93
N LEU A 107 6.33 9.55 15.23
CA LEU A 107 6.00 9.96 16.59
C LEU A 107 5.60 8.77 17.47
N GLY A 108 4.79 7.85 16.94
CA GLY A 108 4.41 6.63 17.66
C GLY A 108 5.61 5.75 17.99
N ILE A 109 6.53 5.57 17.03
CA ILE A 109 7.77 4.82 17.23
C ILE A 109 8.69 5.53 18.21
N ALA A 110 8.88 6.84 18.08
CA ALA A 110 9.67 7.62 19.02
C ALA A 110 9.11 7.55 20.45
N ALA A 111 7.78 7.61 20.61
CA ALA A 111 7.14 7.44 21.91
C ALA A 111 7.44 6.05 22.49
N LEU A 112 7.27 4.98 21.71
CA LEU A 112 7.60 3.62 22.15
C LEU A 112 9.05 3.51 22.60
N VAL A 113 9.98 4.09 21.85
CA VAL A 113 11.40 4.13 22.18
C VAL A 113 11.65 4.86 23.50
N LEU A 114 11.03 6.03 23.70
CA LEU A 114 11.20 6.85 24.91
C LEU A 114 10.56 6.22 26.16
N PHE A 115 9.48 5.47 26.00
CA PHE A 115 8.77 4.80 27.10
C PHE A 115 9.22 3.35 27.33
N THR A 116 10.15 2.82 26.53
CA THR A 116 10.72 1.48 26.76
C THR A 116 11.66 1.52 27.99
N PRO A 117 11.46 0.64 28.99
CA PRO A 117 12.32 0.57 30.16
C PRO A 117 13.80 0.35 29.78
N LYS A 118 14.71 0.99 30.52
CA LYS A 118 16.16 0.79 30.36
C LYS A 118 16.49 -0.69 30.60
N GLY A 119 16.93 -1.39 29.55
CA GLY A 119 17.22 -2.83 29.57
C GLY A 119 16.47 -3.65 28.50
N GLY A 120 15.31 -3.18 28.03
CA GLY A 120 14.48 -3.90 27.04
C GLY A 120 14.82 -3.62 25.56
N TRP A 121 15.94 -2.96 25.28
CA TRP A 121 16.28 -2.48 23.94
C TRP A 121 16.50 -3.60 22.90
N PRO A 122 17.14 -4.75 23.22
CA PRO A 122 17.21 -5.85 22.27
C PRO A 122 15.82 -6.47 22.02
N GLU A 123 14.96 -6.51 23.03
CA GLU A 123 13.65 -7.19 22.99
C GLU A 123 12.60 -6.40 22.19
N THR A 124 12.72 -5.07 22.14
CA THR A 124 11.77 -4.23 21.41
C THR A 124 12.12 -4.02 19.94
N LEU A 125 13.36 -4.28 19.51
CA LEU A 125 13.82 -4.07 18.13
C LEU A 125 12.96 -4.78 17.07
N PRO A 126 12.57 -6.06 17.22
CA PRO A 126 11.70 -6.72 16.24
C PRO A 126 10.35 -6.02 16.09
N ILE A 127 9.78 -5.54 17.21
CA ILE A 127 8.50 -4.80 17.24
C ILE A 127 8.66 -3.44 16.56
N LEU A 128 9.73 -2.70 16.83
CA LEU A 128 9.99 -1.40 16.20
C LEU A 128 10.19 -1.54 14.69
N GLY A 129 10.95 -2.55 14.25
CA GLY A 129 11.13 -2.87 12.83
C GLY A 129 9.81 -3.21 12.15
N MET A 130 9.00 -4.05 12.78
CA MET A 130 7.64 -4.38 12.33
C MET A 130 6.79 -3.10 12.17
N LEU A 131 6.75 -2.24 13.19
CA LEU A 131 5.94 -1.03 13.19
C LEU A 131 6.39 -0.02 12.14
N MET A 132 7.69 0.07 11.83
CA MET A 132 8.21 0.93 10.76
C MET A 132 7.68 0.57 9.37
N THR A 133 7.47 -0.72 9.09
CA THR A 133 7.04 -1.16 7.76
C THR A 133 5.62 -0.70 7.41
N LEU A 134 4.74 -0.52 8.40
CA LEU A 134 3.34 -0.14 8.19
C LEU A 134 3.18 1.29 7.61
N PRO A 135 3.68 2.37 8.24
CA PRO A 135 3.55 3.72 7.70
C PRO A 135 4.28 3.86 6.36
N LEU A 136 5.43 3.18 6.20
CA LEU A 136 6.17 3.17 4.93
C LEU A 136 5.38 2.47 3.82
N GLY A 137 4.81 1.31 4.10
CA GLY A 137 4.01 0.55 3.13
C GLY A 137 2.72 1.27 2.73
N VAL A 138 2.04 1.91 3.68
CA VAL A 138 0.87 2.75 3.41
C VAL A 138 1.26 3.97 2.58
N ALA A 139 2.32 4.68 2.96
CA ALA A 139 2.83 5.83 2.22
C ALA A 139 3.21 5.47 0.77
N ALA A 140 3.91 4.35 0.57
CA ALA A 140 4.28 3.85 -0.75
C ALA A 140 3.04 3.48 -1.58
N GLY A 141 2.03 2.84 -0.98
CA GLY A 141 0.79 2.49 -1.66
C GLY A 141 -0.02 3.72 -2.10
N LEU A 142 -0.09 4.73 -1.24
CA LEU A 142 -0.70 6.02 -1.55
C LEU A 142 0.07 6.77 -2.65
N ALA A 143 1.40 6.80 -2.58
CA ALA A 143 2.24 7.44 -3.59
C ALA A 143 2.08 6.77 -4.96
N TYR A 144 2.05 5.45 -5.01
CA TYR A 144 1.81 4.69 -6.24
C TYR A 144 0.41 4.96 -6.81
N THR A 145 -0.63 4.93 -5.96
CA THR A 145 -2.00 5.22 -6.38
C THR A 145 -2.11 6.64 -6.94
N ARG A 146 -1.51 7.64 -6.26
CA ARG A 146 -1.45 9.01 -6.78
C ARG A 146 -0.77 9.08 -8.13
N ARG A 147 0.37 8.40 -8.30
CA ARG A 147 1.11 8.35 -9.58
C ARG A 147 0.26 7.78 -10.71
N LEU A 148 -0.54 6.75 -10.44
CA LEU A 148 -1.48 6.21 -11.42
C LEU A 148 -2.53 7.25 -11.83
N MET A 149 -3.07 7.99 -10.87
CA MET A 149 -4.11 8.99 -11.13
C MET A 149 -3.57 10.22 -11.85
N THR A 150 -2.37 10.71 -11.49
CA THR A 150 -1.74 11.85 -12.17
C THR A 150 -1.35 11.52 -13.60
N ASN A 151 -0.95 10.27 -13.86
CA ASN A 151 -0.49 9.83 -15.19
C ASN A 151 -1.60 9.10 -15.97
N SER A 152 -2.87 9.31 -15.60
CA SER A 152 -4.02 8.57 -16.12
C SER A 152 -4.15 8.69 -17.65
N ALA A 153 -3.92 9.89 -18.21
CA ALA A 153 -3.98 10.14 -19.64
C ALA A 153 -2.95 9.32 -20.44
N GLU A 154 -1.68 9.35 -20.02
CA GLU A 154 -0.59 8.61 -20.66
C GLU A 154 -0.77 7.08 -20.49
N LEU A 155 -1.30 6.64 -19.35
CA LEU A 155 -1.65 5.24 -19.12
C LEU A 155 -2.78 4.77 -20.05
N TYR A 156 -3.76 5.63 -20.30
CA TYR A 156 -4.88 5.34 -21.19
C TYR A 156 -4.46 5.33 -22.66
N ALA A 157 -3.64 6.30 -23.09
CA ALA A 157 -3.08 6.32 -24.44
C ALA A 157 -2.30 5.03 -24.75
N ARG A 158 -1.37 4.62 -23.88
CA ARG A 158 -0.63 3.35 -24.02
C ARG A 158 -1.49 2.11 -23.96
N TRP A 159 -2.66 2.17 -23.33
CA TRP A 159 -3.60 1.05 -23.30
C TRP A 159 -4.38 0.95 -24.62
N LEU A 160 -4.73 2.09 -25.24
CA LEU A 160 -5.34 2.14 -26.56
C LEU A 160 -4.40 1.62 -27.65
N GLU A 161 -3.12 1.98 -27.59
CA GLU A 161 -2.10 1.51 -28.55
C GLU A 161 -1.88 -0.01 -28.51
N ARG A 162 -2.08 -0.66 -27.35
CA ARG A 162 -1.88 -2.11 -27.16
C ARG A 162 -3.13 -2.94 -27.39
N ARG A 163 -4.27 -2.29 -27.63
CA ARG A 163 -5.56 -2.96 -27.82
C ARG A 163 -5.68 -3.51 -29.24
#